data_AF-T1EHW3-F1
#
_entry.id   AF-T1EHW3-F1
#
_cell.length_a   1.000
_cell.length_b   1.000
_cell.length_c   1.000
_cell.angle_alpha   90.00
_cell.angle_beta   90.00
_cell.angle_gamma   90.00
#
_symmetry.space_group_name_H-M   'P 1'
#
loop_
_entity.id
_entity.type
_entity.pdbx_description
1 polymer ?
#
loop_
_entity_poly.entity_id
_entity_poly.type
_entity_poly.pdbx_seq_one_letter_code
_entity_poly.pdbx_strand_id
1 'polypeptide(L)'
;WRFFYYFAIFWYGLYILHNKPWFKDTKECWYGFPKQHLDTEVWTYYMVEFGFYVSLIFSLCTDVRRKDFRQMMLHHFVTMTLMFMSWCNNMVRVGSLTLCLHDIVDWWLEGAKLANYIRCTKLCDALFIVFALLWFVTRLVIFPLWILNTTFFESRSILGEFGACYAFNLLLFSLLALHFIWFYTILKMLSKYVMKGKVKKDSRSDSESETDSD
;
A
#
# COMPACT_ATOMS: atom_id res chain seq x y z
N TRP A 1 -8.20 -16.39 -0.07
CA TRP A 1 -8.84 -15.37 0.78
C TRP A 1 -8.24 -13.98 0.58
N ARG A 2 -6.89 -13.79 0.62
CA ARG A 2 -6.25 -12.47 0.41
C ARG A 2 -6.69 -11.76 -0.86
N PHE A 3 -6.70 -12.46 -2.00
CA PHE A 3 -7.23 -11.93 -3.27
C PHE A 3 -8.65 -11.34 -3.14
N PHE A 4 -9.58 -12.11 -2.58
CA PHE A 4 -10.97 -11.67 -2.41
C PHE A 4 -11.09 -10.49 -1.46
N TYR A 5 -10.31 -10.47 -0.38
CA TYR A 5 -10.26 -9.33 0.54
C TYR A 5 -9.81 -8.05 -0.18
N TYR A 6 -8.62 -8.06 -0.81
CA TYR A 6 -8.08 -6.88 -1.48
C TYR A 6 -8.96 -6.42 -2.65
N PHE A 7 -9.56 -7.36 -3.38
CA PHE A 7 -10.50 -7.03 -4.44
C PHE A 7 -11.73 -6.31 -3.87
N ALA A 8 -12.38 -6.90 -2.86
CA ALA A 8 -13.60 -6.34 -2.28
C ALA A 8 -13.35 -4.98 -1.62
N ILE A 9 -12.27 -4.85 -0.84
CA ILE A 9 -11.99 -3.63 -0.08
C ILE A 9 -11.59 -2.47 -0.99
N PHE A 10 -10.83 -2.73 -2.06
CA PHE A 10 -10.50 -1.71 -3.06
C PHE A 10 -11.75 -1.16 -3.75
N TRP A 11 -12.63 -2.04 -4.25
CA TRP A 11 -13.86 -1.61 -4.92
C TRP A 11 -14.83 -0.92 -3.97
N TYR A 12 -14.90 -1.36 -2.72
CA TYR A 12 -15.68 -0.68 -1.68
C TYR A 12 -15.12 0.71 -1.36
N GLY A 13 -13.81 0.84 -1.19
CA GLY A 13 -13.13 2.12 -0.98
C GLY A 13 -13.36 3.09 -2.15
N LEU A 14 -13.23 2.62 -3.39
CA LEU A 14 -13.49 3.42 -4.58
C LEU A 14 -14.96 3.89 -4.64
N TYR A 15 -15.91 2.98 -4.35
CA TYR A 15 -17.33 3.30 -4.30
C TYR A 15 -17.66 4.37 -3.24
N ILE A 16 -17.05 4.32 -2.06
CA ILE A 16 -17.32 5.33 -1.03
C ILE A 16 -16.64 6.66 -1.35
N LEU A 17 -15.40 6.62 -1.85
CA LEU A 17 -14.57 7.80 -2.02
C LEU A 17 -14.90 8.59 -3.29
N HIS A 18 -15.42 7.97 -4.36
CA HIS A 18 -15.58 8.67 -5.66
C HIS A 18 -16.44 9.94 -5.60
N ASN A 19 -17.40 10.00 -4.65
CA ASN A 19 -18.30 11.14 -4.46
C ASN A 19 -17.81 12.13 -3.39
N LYS A 20 -16.70 11.85 -2.70
CA LYS A 20 -16.17 12.74 -1.68
C LYS A 20 -15.35 13.86 -2.34
N PRO A 21 -15.46 15.12 -1.86
CA PRO A 21 -14.79 16.26 -2.50
C PRO A 21 -13.26 16.09 -2.49
N TRP A 22 -12.71 15.50 -1.43
CA TRP A 22 -11.27 15.23 -1.31
C TRP A 22 -10.72 14.16 -2.26
N PHE A 23 -11.58 13.40 -2.94
CA PHE A 23 -11.13 12.46 -3.98
C PHE A 23 -10.65 13.17 -5.24
N LYS A 24 -11.17 14.37 -5.52
CA LYS A 24 -10.82 15.16 -6.71
C LYS A 24 -9.90 16.33 -6.39
N ASP A 25 -10.08 16.96 -5.23
CA ASP A 25 -9.25 18.07 -4.77
C ASP A 25 -8.69 17.76 -3.38
N THR A 26 -7.38 17.53 -3.29
CA THR A 26 -6.72 17.15 -2.04
C THR A 26 -6.77 18.24 -0.98
N LYS A 27 -7.04 19.51 -1.32
CA LYS A 27 -7.19 20.61 -0.35
C LYS A 27 -8.38 20.41 0.58
N GLU A 28 -9.40 19.73 0.10
CA GLU A 28 -10.60 19.34 0.87
C GLU A 28 -10.28 18.33 1.99
N CYS A 29 -9.08 17.73 1.99
CA CYS A 29 -8.59 17.00 3.15
C CYS A 29 -8.33 17.92 4.35
N TRP A 30 -8.10 19.22 4.15
CA TRP A 30 -7.66 20.15 5.21
C TRP A 30 -8.70 21.21 5.57
N TYR A 31 -9.63 21.54 4.66
CA TYR A 31 -10.69 22.50 4.98
C TYR A 31 -11.60 22.00 6.11
N GLY A 32 -11.89 22.90 7.05
CA GLY A 32 -12.67 22.60 8.25
C GLY A 32 -11.92 21.81 9.32
N PHE A 33 -10.63 21.52 9.13
CA PHE A 33 -9.80 20.88 10.15
C PHE A 33 -9.64 21.77 11.40
N PRO A 34 -9.65 21.22 12.61
CA PRO A 34 -9.78 19.80 12.96
C PRO A 34 -11.24 19.32 13.13
N LYS A 35 -12.25 20.17 12.87
CA LYS A 35 -13.67 19.84 13.09
C LYS A 35 -14.35 19.34 11.81
N GLN A 36 -13.75 18.32 11.21
CA GLN A 36 -14.27 17.69 10.00
C GLN A 36 -15.29 16.61 10.37
N HIS A 37 -16.48 16.67 9.77
CA HIS A 37 -17.42 15.54 9.82
C HIS A 37 -16.86 14.38 8.98
N LEU A 38 -16.97 13.18 9.54
CA LEU A 38 -16.59 11.92 8.90
C LEU A 38 -17.85 11.07 8.73
N ASP A 39 -18.19 10.79 7.48
CA ASP A 39 -19.34 9.95 7.16
C ASP A 39 -19.12 8.52 7.67
N THR A 40 -20.19 7.87 8.13
CA THR A 40 -20.16 6.50 8.65
C THR A 40 -19.56 5.48 7.66
N GLU A 41 -19.73 5.72 6.36
CA GLU A 41 -19.16 4.87 5.31
C GLU A 41 -17.63 4.93 5.28
N VAL A 42 -17.06 6.15 5.32
CA VAL A 42 -15.61 6.36 5.33
C VAL A 42 -15.03 5.84 6.64
N TRP A 43 -15.75 6.04 7.74
CA TRP A 43 -15.40 5.46 9.04
C TRP A 43 -15.31 3.93 8.98
N THR A 44 -16.35 3.28 8.43
CA THR A 44 -16.40 1.81 8.31
C THR A 44 -15.26 1.30 7.45
N TYR A 45 -15.05 1.90 6.27
CA TYR A 45 -13.92 1.56 5.39
C TYR A 45 -12.58 1.64 6.14
N TYR A 46 -12.33 2.75 6.83
CA TYR A 46 -11.09 2.98 7.54
C TYR A 46 -10.87 1.99 8.71
N MET A 47 -11.93 1.67 9.46
CA MET A 47 -11.86 0.72 10.57
C MET A 47 -11.64 -0.72 10.11
N VAL A 48 -12.29 -1.13 9.01
CA VAL A 48 -12.09 -2.46 8.42
C VAL A 48 -10.64 -2.61 7.97
N GLU A 49 -10.10 -1.62 7.25
CA GLU A 49 -8.69 -1.64 6.84
C GLU A 49 -7.75 -1.69 8.05
N PHE A 50 -8.00 -0.87 9.08
CA PHE A 50 -7.17 -0.87 10.27
C PHE A 50 -7.18 -2.24 10.97
N GLY A 51 -8.36 -2.84 11.14
CA GLY A 51 -8.51 -4.17 11.73
C GLY A 51 -7.79 -5.25 10.91
N PHE A 52 -7.84 -5.15 9.58
CA PHE A 52 -7.10 -6.05 8.70
C PHE A 52 -5.59 -5.93 8.87
N TYR A 53 -5.04 -4.70 8.90
CA TYR A 53 -3.62 -4.48 9.14
C TYR A 53 -3.17 -5.01 10.51
N VAL A 54 -4.00 -4.87 11.55
CA VAL A 54 -3.74 -5.48 12.86
C VAL A 54 -3.70 -7.01 12.76
N SER A 55 -4.62 -7.63 12.01
CA SER A 55 -4.61 -9.08 11.79
C SER A 55 -3.36 -9.58 11.04
N LEU A 56 -2.81 -8.75 10.15
CA LEU A 56 -1.59 -9.06 9.42
C LEU A 56 -0.34 -9.08 10.30
N ILE A 57 -0.30 -8.35 11.42
CA ILE A 57 0.80 -8.48 12.40
C ILE A 57 0.84 -9.90 12.96
N PHE A 58 -0.30 -10.42 13.40
CA PHE A 58 -0.37 -11.78 13.95
C PHE A 58 0.08 -12.79 12.90
N SER A 59 -0.36 -12.60 11.65
CA SER A 59 0.08 -13.42 10.51
C SER A 59 1.59 -13.31 10.27
N LEU A 60 2.20 -12.13 10.45
CA LEU A 60 3.65 -11.92 10.28
C LEU A 60 4.48 -12.72 11.30
N CYS A 61 3.96 -12.94 12.51
CA CYS A 61 4.62 -13.74 13.52
C CYS A 61 4.54 -15.25 13.25
N THR A 62 3.52 -15.70 12.51
CA THR A 62 3.28 -17.12 12.22
C THR A 62 3.71 -17.56 10.82
N ASP A 63 3.72 -16.62 9.85
CA ASP A 63 4.10 -16.90 8.46
C ASP A 63 5.61 -17.18 8.33
N VAL A 64 5.96 -18.00 7.33
CA VAL A 64 7.36 -18.33 7.01
C VAL A 64 8.16 -17.06 6.71
N ARG A 65 9.30 -16.92 7.38
CA ARG A 65 10.16 -15.75 7.27
C ARG A 65 10.84 -15.67 5.90
N ARG A 66 10.42 -14.69 5.09
CA ARG A 66 11.00 -14.38 3.78
C ARG A 66 12.19 -13.40 3.86
N LYS A 67 12.95 -13.26 2.77
CA LYS A 67 14.15 -12.40 2.70
C LYS A 67 13.85 -10.92 3.00
N ASP A 68 12.64 -10.46 2.69
CA ASP A 68 12.17 -9.09 2.97
C ASP A 68 11.49 -8.93 4.33
N PHE A 69 11.52 -9.93 5.21
CA PHE A 69 10.80 -9.88 6.49
C PHE A 69 11.04 -8.61 7.30
N ARG A 70 12.29 -8.13 7.38
CA ARG A 70 12.65 -6.90 8.10
C ARG A 70 12.01 -5.66 7.45
N GLN A 71 11.98 -5.61 6.11
CA GLN A 71 11.34 -4.52 5.37
C GLN A 71 9.83 -4.55 5.55
N MET A 72 9.23 -5.75 5.54
CA MET A 72 7.79 -5.92 5.75
C MET A 72 7.38 -5.56 7.18
N MET A 73 8.19 -5.91 8.19
CA MET A 73 7.96 -5.51 9.58
C MET A 73 8.04 -4.00 9.76
N LEU A 74 9.08 -3.37 9.21
CA LEU A 74 9.22 -1.90 9.22
C LEU A 74 8.02 -1.24 8.54
N HIS A 75 7.58 -1.77 7.41
CA HIS A 75 6.39 -1.29 6.73
C HIS A 75 5.15 -1.34 7.62
N HIS A 76 4.84 -2.48 8.24
CA HIS A 76 3.66 -2.62 9.11
C HIS A 76 3.72 -1.65 10.29
N PHE A 77 4.89 -1.48 10.89
CA PHE A 77 5.08 -0.50 11.95
C PHE A 77 4.80 0.93 11.47
N VAL A 78 5.35 1.31 10.31
CA VAL A 78 5.16 2.63 9.70
C VAL A 78 3.70 2.85 9.31
N THR A 79 3.06 1.91 8.62
CA THR A 79 1.67 2.06 8.16
C THR A 79 0.68 2.09 9.30
N MET A 80 0.85 1.27 10.34
CA MET A 80 -0.01 1.35 11.52
C MET A 80 0.17 2.65 12.28
N THR A 81 1.40 3.13 12.42
CA THR A 81 1.65 4.44 13.05
C THR A 81 1.01 5.55 12.24
N LEU A 82 1.10 5.50 10.89
CA LEU A 82 0.40 6.43 9.99
C LEU A 82 -1.11 6.36 10.20
N MET A 83 -1.70 5.17 10.20
CA MET A 83 -3.15 5.00 10.37
C MET A 83 -3.64 5.51 11.73
N PHE A 84 -2.89 5.20 12.79
CA PHE A 84 -3.18 5.65 14.15
C PHE A 84 -3.04 7.16 14.30
N MET A 85 -1.94 7.75 13.83
CA MET A 85 -1.76 9.21 13.85
C MET A 85 -2.82 9.92 13.02
N SER A 86 -3.16 9.38 11.85
CA SER A 86 -4.23 9.91 11.00
C SER A 86 -5.57 9.90 11.72
N TRP A 87 -5.88 8.83 12.45
CA TRP A 87 -7.09 8.74 13.26
C TRP A 87 -7.09 9.73 14.43
N CYS A 88 -6.05 9.73 15.26
CA CYS A 88 -5.97 10.58 16.46
C CYS A 88 -5.94 12.08 16.15
N ASN A 89 -5.38 12.48 15.00
CA ASN A 89 -5.30 13.88 14.59
C ASN A 89 -6.42 14.29 13.63
N ASN A 90 -7.44 13.46 13.39
CA ASN A 90 -8.52 13.71 12.43
C ASN A 90 -8.03 13.98 10.98
N MET A 91 -6.98 13.30 10.54
CA MET A 91 -6.46 13.34 9.16
C MET A 91 -7.02 12.20 8.30
N VAL A 92 -8.18 11.65 8.69
CA VAL A 92 -8.79 10.45 8.09
C VAL A 92 -9.07 10.64 6.60
N ARG A 93 -9.39 11.86 6.14
CA ARG A 93 -9.61 12.16 4.71
C ARG A 93 -8.39 11.81 3.86
N VAL A 94 -7.22 12.35 4.20
CA VAL A 94 -5.97 12.03 3.46
C VAL A 94 -5.52 10.59 3.70
N GLY A 95 -5.77 10.05 4.90
CA GLY A 95 -5.55 8.64 5.19
C GLY A 95 -6.36 7.71 4.29
N SER A 96 -7.65 8.02 4.06
CA SER A 96 -8.54 7.23 3.20
C SER A 96 -8.11 7.23 1.73
N LEU A 97 -7.63 8.36 1.21
CA LEU A 97 -7.03 8.45 -0.12
C LEU A 97 -5.75 7.62 -0.21
N THR A 98 -4.94 7.67 0.85
CA THR A 98 -3.73 6.88 0.96
C THR A 98 -4.07 5.40 0.88
N LEU A 99 -4.98 4.89 1.71
CA LEU A 99 -5.42 3.48 1.68
C LEU A 99 -5.91 3.06 0.29
N CYS A 100 -6.86 3.79 -0.30
CA CYS A 100 -7.43 3.42 -1.59
C CYS A 100 -6.39 3.43 -2.73
N LEU A 101 -5.47 4.41 -2.72
CA LEU A 101 -4.33 4.43 -3.64
C LEU A 101 -3.41 3.21 -3.42
N HIS A 102 -3.38 2.68 -2.20
CA HIS A 102 -2.64 1.49 -1.87
C HIS A 102 -3.29 0.18 -2.32
N ASP A 103 -4.59 0.03 -2.11
CA ASP A 103 -5.28 -1.25 -2.33
C ASP A 103 -5.40 -1.63 -3.80
N ILE A 104 -5.37 -0.65 -4.72
CA ILE A 104 -5.53 -0.87 -6.17
C ILE A 104 -4.53 -1.89 -6.73
N VAL A 105 -3.32 -1.97 -6.15
CA VAL A 105 -2.23 -2.80 -6.67
C VAL A 105 -2.29 -4.23 -6.09
N ASP A 106 -2.82 -4.38 -4.89
CA ASP A 106 -2.63 -5.59 -4.09
C ASP A 106 -3.42 -6.80 -4.60
N TRP A 107 -4.63 -6.58 -5.10
CA TRP A 107 -5.41 -7.67 -5.67
C TRP A 107 -4.83 -8.19 -7.00
N TRP A 108 -4.09 -7.36 -7.77
CA TRP A 108 -3.33 -7.84 -8.94
C TRP A 108 -2.17 -8.75 -8.52
N LEU A 109 -1.44 -8.37 -7.46
CA LEU A 109 -0.35 -9.18 -6.93
C LEU A 109 -0.85 -10.54 -6.42
N GLU A 110 -1.93 -10.53 -5.64
CA GLU A 110 -2.55 -11.77 -5.15
C GLU A 110 -3.16 -12.59 -6.29
N GLY A 111 -3.67 -11.94 -7.34
CA GLY A 111 -4.13 -12.59 -8.57
C GLY A 111 -3.00 -13.30 -9.30
N ALA A 112 -1.83 -12.66 -9.45
CA ALA A 112 -0.65 -13.28 -10.06
C ALA A 112 -0.18 -14.50 -9.26
N LYS A 113 -0.17 -14.42 -7.91
CA LYS A 113 0.15 -15.56 -7.04
C LYS A 113 -0.85 -16.70 -7.21
N LEU A 114 -2.14 -16.41 -7.30
CA LEU A 114 -3.19 -17.41 -7.52
C LEU A 114 -3.03 -18.09 -8.90
N ALA A 115 -2.76 -17.31 -9.95
CA ALA A 115 -2.49 -17.83 -11.29
C ALA A 115 -1.26 -18.76 -11.30
N ASN A 116 -0.20 -18.39 -10.57
CA ASN A 116 0.97 -19.24 -10.39
C ASN A 116 0.65 -20.53 -9.61
N TYR A 117 -0.21 -20.46 -8.59
CA TYR A 117 -0.64 -21.63 -7.82
C TYR A 117 -1.36 -22.67 -8.68
N ILE A 118 -2.26 -22.22 -9.57
CA ILE A 118 -2.95 -23.09 -10.54
C ILE A 118 -2.10 -23.40 -11.80
N ARG A 119 -0.81 -23.01 -11.80
CA ARG A 119 0.16 -23.22 -12.90
C ARG A 119 -0.22 -22.57 -14.24
N CYS A 120 -1.05 -21.53 -14.23
CA CYS A 120 -1.40 -20.74 -15.41
C CYS A 120 -0.37 -19.63 -15.63
N THR A 121 0.75 -19.96 -16.25
CA THR A 121 1.91 -19.06 -16.39
C THR A 121 1.62 -17.82 -17.23
N LYS A 122 0.87 -17.94 -18.34
CA LYS A 122 0.49 -16.80 -19.19
C LYS A 122 -0.32 -15.75 -18.43
N LEU A 123 -1.28 -16.20 -17.60
CA LEU A 123 -2.09 -15.31 -16.78
C LEU A 123 -1.25 -14.70 -15.65
N CYS A 124 -0.40 -15.49 -15.00
CA CYS A 124 0.52 -15.00 -13.97
C CYS A 124 1.40 -13.87 -14.51
N ASP A 125 2.03 -14.07 -15.68
CA ASP A 125 2.91 -13.09 -16.30
C ASP A 125 2.15 -11.80 -16.65
N ALA A 126 0.96 -11.93 -17.26
CA ALA A 126 0.12 -10.78 -17.60
C ALA A 126 -0.29 -9.97 -16.36
N LEU A 127 -0.78 -10.65 -15.31
CA LEU A 127 -1.16 -10.01 -14.04
C LEU A 127 0.05 -9.35 -13.36
N PHE A 128 1.23 -9.98 -13.42
CA PHE A 128 2.45 -9.43 -12.84
C PHE A 128 2.94 -8.17 -13.58
N ILE A 129 2.83 -8.11 -14.91
CA ILE A 129 3.15 -6.91 -15.70
C ILE A 129 2.19 -5.76 -15.34
N VAL A 130 0.88 -6.03 -15.26
CA VAL A 130 -0.12 -5.03 -14.84
C VAL A 130 0.16 -4.55 -13.43
N PHE A 131 0.45 -5.46 -12.50
CA PHE A 131 0.87 -5.14 -11.13
C PHE A 131 2.08 -4.20 -11.11
N ALA A 132 3.12 -4.49 -11.88
CA ALA A 132 4.34 -3.68 -11.90
C ALA A 132 4.10 -2.26 -12.44
N LEU A 133 3.28 -2.13 -13.50
CA LEU A 133 2.89 -0.85 -14.05
C LEU A 133 2.07 -0.03 -13.04
N LEU A 134 1.05 -0.65 -12.44
CA LEU A 134 0.21 0.00 -11.43
C LEU A 134 1.03 0.41 -10.21
N TRP A 135 1.95 -0.44 -9.74
CA TRP A 135 2.87 -0.10 -8.65
C TRP A 135 3.66 1.17 -8.96
N PHE A 136 4.25 1.27 -10.16
CA PHE A 136 5.00 2.46 -10.55
C PHE A 136 4.11 3.72 -10.53
N VAL A 137 2.96 3.66 -11.20
CA VAL A 137 2.05 4.80 -11.33
C VAL A 137 1.52 5.25 -9.97
N THR A 138 1.04 4.32 -9.14
CA THR A 138 0.38 4.69 -7.88
C THR A 138 1.40 5.09 -6.81
N ARG A 139 2.55 4.42 -6.71
CA ARG A 139 3.53 4.63 -5.63
C ARG A 139 4.59 5.67 -5.91
N LEU A 140 5.05 5.75 -7.15
CA LEU A 140 6.19 6.59 -7.50
C LEU A 140 5.78 7.84 -8.27
N VAL A 141 4.54 7.89 -8.79
CA VAL A 141 4.00 9.08 -9.46
C VAL A 141 2.88 9.70 -8.62
N ILE A 142 1.74 9.02 -8.44
CA ILE A 142 0.57 9.62 -7.78
C ILE A 142 0.84 9.87 -6.29
N PHE A 143 1.38 8.91 -5.54
CA PHE A 143 1.63 9.07 -4.10
C PHE A 143 2.50 10.31 -3.77
N PRO A 144 3.68 10.54 -4.40
CA PRO A 144 4.45 11.73 -4.10
C PRO A 144 3.83 13.03 -4.63
N LEU A 145 3.19 13.00 -5.80
CA LEU A 145 2.64 14.21 -6.42
C LEU A 145 1.32 14.65 -5.78
N TRP A 146 0.52 13.73 -5.25
CA TRP A 146 -0.76 14.04 -4.62
C TRP A 146 -0.67 13.95 -3.11
N ILE A 147 -0.36 12.77 -2.55
CA ILE A 147 -0.41 12.54 -1.09
C ILE A 147 0.68 13.32 -0.37
N LEU A 148 1.95 13.18 -0.76
CA LEU A 148 3.02 13.95 -0.11
C LEU A 148 2.90 15.45 -0.39
N ASN A 149 2.44 15.84 -1.58
CA ASN A 149 2.25 17.25 -1.89
C ASN A 149 1.19 17.88 -0.98
N THR A 150 0.04 17.21 -0.82
CA THR A 150 -1.04 17.72 0.02
C THR A 150 -0.66 17.74 1.49
N THR A 151 0.01 16.70 2.00
CA THR A 151 0.39 16.62 3.41
C THR A 151 1.55 17.52 3.78
N PHE A 152 2.42 17.90 2.83
CA PHE A 152 3.59 18.74 3.11
C PHE A 152 3.37 20.22 2.77
N PHE A 153 2.76 20.52 1.62
CA PHE A 153 2.57 21.89 1.15
C PHE A 153 1.17 22.42 1.45
N GLU A 154 0.12 21.71 1.03
CA GLU A 154 -1.26 22.22 1.18
C GLU A 154 -1.66 22.31 2.65
N SER A 155 -1.37 21.27 3.44
CA SER A 155 -1.61 21.28 4.89
C SER A 155 -0.93 22.47 5.58
N ARG A 156 0.31 22.80 5.22
CA ARG A 156 1.05 23.93 5.79
C ARG A 156 0.43 25.26 5.37
N SER A 157 0.00 25.37 4.12
CA SER A 157 -0.63 26.60 3.61
C SER A 157 -1.99 26.87 4.25
N ILE A 158 -2.75 25.83 4.61
CA ILE A 158 -4.13 25.95 5.14
C ILE A 158 -4.15 25.95 6.67
N LEU A 159 -3.36 25.09 7.32
CA LEU A 159 -3.35 24.88 8.77
C LEU A 159 -2.24 25.65 9.50
N GLY A 160 -1.23 26.15 8.77
CA GLY A 160 -0.02 26.71 9.36
C GLY A 160 0.90 25.62 9.91
N GLU A 161 1.64 25.95 10.97
CA GLU A 161 2.61 25.03 11.59
C GLU A 161 1.92 24.06 12.55
N PHE A 162 1.61 22.86 12.04
CA PHE A 162 1.03 21.78 12.85
C PHE A 162 2.06 20.66 13.09
N GLY A 163 2.47 20.48 14.35
CA GLY A 163 3.53 19.53 14.72
C GLY A 163 3.29 18.10 14.25
N ALA A 164 2.05 17.61 14.33
CA ALA A 164 1.72 16.25 13.91
C ALA A 164 1.90 16.02 12.40
N CYS A 165 1.75 17.05 11.56
CA CYS A 165 2.02 16.95 10.12
C CYS A 165 3.50 16.66 9.84
N TYR A 166 4.45 17.17 10.63
CA TYR A 166 5.87 16.86 10.41
C TYR A 166 6.18 15.39 10.68
N ALA A 167 5.69 14.86 11.82
CA ALA A 167 5.84 13.45 12.15
C ALA A 167 5.11 12.54 11.14
N PHE A 168 3.91 12.94 10.69
CA PHE A 168 3.17 12.20 9.65
C PHE A 168 3.93 12.18 8.32
N ASN A 169 4.47 13.31 7.86
CA ASN A 169 5.25 13.39 6.64
C ASN A 169 6.54 12.56 6.73
N LEU A 170 7.23 12.54 7.87
CA LEU A 170 8.42 11.70 8.07
C LEU A 170 8.11 10.22 7.85
N LEU A 171 6.96 9.76 8.36
CA LEU A 171 6.49 8.39 8.14
C LEU A 171 6.11 8.13 6.67
N LEU A 172 5.46 9.08 5.99
CA LEU A 172 5.15 8.97 4.55
C LEU A 172 6.41 8.93 3.68
N PHE A 173 7.45 9.71 4.01
CA PHE A 173 8.75 9.63 3.33
C PHE A 173 9.43 8.28 3.58
N SER A 174 9.33 7.75 4.80
CA SER A 174 9.83 6.40 5.12
C SER A 174 9.11 5.33 4.29
N LEU A 175 7.80 5.47 4.13
CA LEU A 175 6.99 4.60 3.28
C LEU A 175 7.38 4.72 1.80
N LEU A 176 7.63 5.93 1.30
CA LEU A 176 8.11 6.16 -0.07
C LEU A 176 9.48 5.49 -0.31
N ALA A 177 10.40 5.57 0.66
CA ALA A 177 11.69 4.88 0.58
C ALA A 177 11.51 3.35 0.42
N LEU A 178 10.59 2.75 1.16
CA LEU A 178 10.24 1.33 1.01
C LEU A 178 9.66 1.04 -0.39
N HIS A 179 8.84 1.93 -0.94
CA HIS A 179 8.31 1.77 -2.29
C HIS A 179 9.41 1.71 -3.36
N PHE A 180 10.45 2.53 -3.24
CA PHE A 180 11.62 2.47 -4.15
C PHE A 180 12.38 1.15 -4.03
N ILE A 181 12.60 0.67 -2.81
CA ILE A 181 13.29 -0.62 -2.56
C ILE A 181 12.52 -1.78 -3.19
N TRP A 182 11.20 -1.82 -3.00
CA TRP A 182 10.37 -2.87 -3.59
C TRP A 182 10.24 -2.72 -5.10
N PHE A 183 10.14 -1.50 -5.63
CA PHE A 183 10.11 -1.29 -7.06
C PHE A 183 11.40 -1.78 -7.73
N TYR A 184 12.56 -1.54 -7.13
CA TYR A 184 13.82 -2.13 -7.59
C TYR A 184 13.76 -3.67 -7.64
N THR A 185 13.14 -4.30 -6.64
CA THR A 185 12.95 -5.76 -6.62
C THR A 185 12.01 -6.23 -7.74
N ILE A 186 10.93 -5.48 -8.01
CA ILE A 186 10.00 -5.74 -9.11
C ILE A 186 10.72 -5.66 -10.46
N LEU A 187 11.50 -4.59 -10.70
CA LEU A 187 12.31 -4.44 -11.91
C LEU A 187 13.31 -5.58 -12.07
N LYS A 188 14.00 -5.99 -10.99
CA LYS A 188 14.92 -7.14 -11.02
C LYS A 188 14.22 -8.44 -11.45
N MET A 189 12.97 -8.64 -11.04
CA MET A 189 12.16 -9.80 -11.46
C MET A 189 11.76 -9.69 -12.94
N LEU A 190 11.35 -8.51 -13.41
CA LEU A 190 11.05 -8.25 -14.82
C LEU A 190 12.27 -8.44 -15.73
N SER A 191 13.45 -7.93 -15.36
CA SER A 191 14.67 -8.12 -16.14
C SER A 191 15.04 -9.60 -16.26
N LYS A 192 14.91 -10.37 -15.16
CA LYS A 192 15.13 -11.83 -15.20
C LYS A 192 14.10 -12.52 -16.09
N TYR A 193 12.84 -12.08 -16.09
CA TYR A 193 11.80 -12.61 -16.97
C TYR A 193 12.15 -12.40 -18.45
N VAL A 194 12.51 -11.18 -18.83
CA VAL A 194 12.88 -10.84 -20.22
C VAL A 194 14.10 -11.64 -20.68
N MET A 195 15.10 -11.83 -19.81
CA MET A 195 16.32 -12.58 -20.15
C MET A 195 16.14 -14.10 -20.22
N LYS A 196 15.23 -14.69 -19.44
CA LYS A 196 15.09 -16.16 -19.28
C LYS A 196 13.76 -16.74 -19.79
N GLY A 197 12.83 -15.88 -20.25
CA GLY A 197 11.53 -16.27 -20.81
C GLY A 197 10.54 -16.91 -19.83
N LYS A 198 10.84 -16.97 -18.52
CA LYS A 198 9.96 -17.53 -17.48
C LYS A 198 10.13 -16.80 -16.15
N VAL A 199 9.02 -16.43 -15.51
CA VAL A 199 9.01 -16.01 -14.10
C VAL A 199 9.26 -17.26 -13.26
N LYS A 200 10.49 -17.45 -12.80
CA LYS A 200 10.75 -18.44 -11.76
C LYS A 200 10.16 -17.93 -10.44
N LYS A 201 9.69 -18.89 -9.63
CA LYS A 201 9.19 -18.82 -8.24
C LYS A 201 9.62 -17.53 -7.50
N ASP A 202 8.67 -16.90 -6.80
CA ASP A 202 8.85 -15.67 -6.00
C ASP A 202 10.26 -15.57 -5.41
N SER A 203 11.09 -14.63 -5.89
CA SER A 203 12.48 -14.50 -5.44
C SER A 203 12.62 -14.13 -3.96
N ARG A 204 11.50 -13.77 -3.31
CA ARG A 204 11.38 -13.56 -1.87
C ARG A 204 11.31 -14.88 -1.08
N SER A 205 11.03 -16.00 -1.76
CA SER A 205 10.81 -17.34 -1.19
C SER A 205 12.02 -18.30 -1.24
N ASP A 206 13.17 -17.87 -1.78
CA ASP A 206 14.38 -18.71 -1.90
C ASP A 206 15.11 -18.91 -0.54
N SER A 207 14.48 -19.57 0.44
CA SER A 207 15.11 -20.06 1.67
C SER A 207 15.01 -21.58 1.86
N GLU A 208 14.62 -22.32 0.82
CA GLU A 208 14.62 -23.79 0.80
C GLU A 208 15.49 -24.31 -0.34
N SER A 209 16.81 -24.37 -0.14
CA SER A 209 17.73 -25.36 -0.73
C SER A 209 19.20 -24.90 -0.64
N GLU A 210 19.79 -24.92 0.55
CA GLU A 210 21.25 -25.09 0.71
C GLU A 210 21.51 -25.94 1.97
N THR A 211 21.06 -27.19 1.94
CA THR A 211 21.60 -28.27 2.76
C THR A 211 21.34 -29.57 2.00
N ASP A 212 22.32 -29.98 1.20
CA ASP A 212 22.59 -31.38 0.85
C ASP A 212 24.03 -31.46 0.32
N SER A 213 24.97 -31.79 1.22
CA SER A 213 26.19 -32.57 0.95
C SER A 213 27.02 -32.73 2.24
N ASP A 214 26.69 -33.75 3.03
CA ASP A 214 27.60 -34.86 3.40
C ASP A 214 26.82 -35.95 4.16
#